data_AF-A0A5R9DRJ7-F1
#
_entry.id   AF-A0A5R9DRJ7-F1
#
_cell.length_a   1.000
_cell.length_b   1.000
_cell.length_c   1.000
_cell.angle_alpha   90.00
_cell.angle_beta   90.00
_cell.angle_gamma   90.00
#
_symmetry.space_group_name_H-M   'P 1'
#
loop_
_entity.id
_entity.type
_entity.pdbx_description
1 polymer ?
#
loop_
_entity_poly.entity_id
_entity_poly.type
_entity_poly.pdbx_seq_one_letter_code
_entity_poly.pdbx_strand_id
1 'polypeptide(L)'
;MDYAALWFTGHAPAPVPGAAQRLLDALRSADVAGFYDGEEGVVYAHPLHVAQDRALEEPHVMLQVFTAADGWPDGFSAVAFEPDGSGSFREVATVFESHGVPGEQMVTCGATAVAEWFTDLRPPAGAER
;
A
#
# COMPACT_ATOMS: atom_id res chain seq x y z
N MET A 1 20.49 -1.77 28.57
CA MET A 1 19.49 -0.79 28.12
C MET A 1 18.81 -1.40 26.93
N ASP A 2 17.52 -1.70 27.07
CA ASP A 2 16.73 -2.37 26.06
C ASP A 2 16.08 -1.30 25.18
N TYR A 3 16.54 -1.18 23.93
CA TYR A 3 16.07 -0.16 23.00
C TYR A 3 14.66 -0.45 22.46
N ALA A 4 14.12 -1.67 22.64
CA ALA A 4 12.79 -2.03 22.16
C ALA A 4 11.65 -1.44 23.01
N ALA A 5 11.93 -1.14 24.29
CA ALA A 5 10.93 -0.61 25.22
C ALA A 5 10.64 0.90 25.08
N LEU A 6 11.49 1.65 24.37
CA LEU A 6 11.37 3.12 24.23
C LEU A 6 10.52 3.57 23.03
N TRP A 7 10.17 2.68 22.09
CA TRP A 7 9.33 3.03 20.93
C TRP A 7 7.83 2.89 21.21
N PHE A 8 7.43 2.27 22.33
CA PHE A 8 6.02 2.04 22.69
C PHE A 8 5.50 2.92 23.83
N THR A 9 6.27 3.87 24.33
CA THR A 9 5.79 4.83 25.33
C THR A 9 5.05 6.00 24.68
N GLY A 10 3.73 5.87 24.56
CA GLY A 10 2.83 7.01 24.82
C GLY A 10 1.89 7.48 23.72
N HIS A 11 1.97 6.96 22.49
CA HIS A 11 0.92 7.18 21.50
C HIS A 11 0.20 5.85 21.24
N ALA A 12 -1.10 5.81 21.56
CA ALA A 12 -1.95 4.80 20.94
C ALA A 12 -1.73 4.89 19.42
N PRO A 13 -1.61 3.76 18.70
CA PRO A 13 -1.51 3.81 17.24
C PRO A 13 -2.65 4.70 16.74
N ALA A 14 -2.32 5.70 15.94
CA ALA A 14 -3.31 6.60 15.40
C ALA A 14 -4.41 5.76 14.74
N PRO A 15 -5.69 6.04 14.99
CA PRO A 15 -6.76 5.24 14.40
C PRO A 15 -6.64 5.30 12.88
N VAL A 16 -6.66 4.15 12.23
CA VAL A 16 -6.62 4.06 10.77
C VAL A 16 -7.78 4.88 10.21
N PRO A 17 -7.53 5.87 9.33
CA PRO A 17 -8.61 6.65 8.71
C PRO A 17 -9.59 5.72 7.98
N GLY A 18 -10.89 6.02 8.04
CA GLY A 18 -11.91 5.18 7.41
C GLY A 18 -11.68 4.93 5.92
N ALA A 19 -11.07 5.87 5.20
CA ALA A 19 -10.69 5.70 3.81
C ALA A 19 -9.59 4.63 3.63
N ALA A 20 -8.53 4.68 4.44
CA ALA A 20 -7.46 3.69 4.45
C ALA A 20 -7.97 2.31 4.90
N GLN A 21 -8.84 2.26 5.91
CA GLN A 21 -9.45 1.01 6.38
C GLN A 21 -10.21 0.29 5.27
N ARG A 22 -11.02 1.02 4.48
CA ARG A 22 -11.75 0.44 3.35
C ARG A 22 -10.84 -0.12 2.26
N LEU A 23 -9.70 0.53 2.01
CA LEU A 23 -8.69 0.00 1.09
C LEU A 23 -8.05 -1.27 1.63
N LEU A 24 -7.71 -1.31 2.92
CA LEU A 24 -7.18 -2.52 3.57
C LEU A 24 -8.17 -3.70 3.49
N ASP A 25 -9.46 -3.45 3.69
CA ASP A 25 -10.49 -4.48 3.59
C ASP A 25 -10.68 -4.97 2.15
N ALA A 26 -10.58 -4.07 1.16
CA ALA A 26 -10.65 -4.44 -0.26
C ALA A 26 -9.40 -5.23 -0.72
N LEU A 27 -8.20 -4.80 -0.33
CA LEU A 27 -6.95 -5.52 -0.59
C LEU A 27 -7.01 -6.94 -0.02
N ARG A 28 -7.46 -7.07 1.24
CA ARG A 28 -7.64 -8.38 1.87
C ARG A 28 -8.64 -9.25 1.10
N SER A 29 -9.72 -8.67 0.61
CA SER A 29 -10.72 -9.38 -0.21
C SER A 29 -10.17 -9.82 -1.57
N ALA A 30 -9.08 -9.20 -2.03
CA ALA A 30 -8.34 -9.55 -3.25
C ALA A 30 -7.08 -10.40 -2.97
N ASP A 31 -6.97 -11.02 -1.79
CA ASP A 31 -5.81 -11.84 -1.36
C ASP A 31 -4.47 -11.07 -1.30
N VAL A 32 -4.53 -9.76 -1.07
CA VAL A 32 -3.37 -8.89 -0.87
C VAL A 32 -3.29 -8.46 0.59
N ALA A 33 -2.11 -8.59 1.20
CA ALA A 33 -1.88 -8.06 2.53
C ALA A 33 -1.54 -6.57 2.46
N GLY A 34 -1.82 -5.84 3.54
CA GLY A 34 -1.39 -4.45 3.64
C GLY A 34 -1.53 -3.91 5.05
N PHE A 35 -0.86 -2.78 5.27
CA PHE A 35 -0.89 -2.05 6.53
C PHE A 35 -0.89 -0.54 6.26
N TYR A 36 -1.44 0.21 7.22
CA TYR A 36 -1.45 1.66 7.17
C TYR A 36 -0.24 2.20 7.93
N ASP A 37 0.52 3.09 7.30
CA ASP A 37 1.56 3.88 7.93
C ASP A 37 0.96 5.23 8.35
N GLY A 38 0.90 5.46 9.66
CA GLY A 38 0.33 6.67 10.23
C GLY A 38 1.26 7.89 10.18
N GLU A 39 2.56 7.69 9.96
CA GLU A 39 3.53 8.78 9.84
C GLU A 39 3.53 9.35 8.41
N GLU A 40 3.51 8.46 7.41
CA GLU A 40 3.46 8.82 5.99
C GLU A 40 2.03 9.06 5.49
N GLY A 41 1.03 8.52 6.19
CA GLY A 41 -0.38 8.64 5.82
C GLY A 41 -0.77 7.80 4.59
N VAL A 42 -0.04 6.71 4.34
CA VAL A 42 -0.21 5.83 3.17
C VAL A 42 -0.54 4.40 3.58
N VAL A 43 -1.08 3.62 2.65
CA VAL A 43 -1.24 2.17 2.82
C VAL A 43 -0.16 1.47 1.99
N TYR A 44 0.61 0.58 2.61
CA TYR A 44 1.50 -0.31 1.88
C TYR A 44 0.81 -1.65 1.67
N ALA A 45 0.68 -2.05 0.41
CA ALA A 45 0.23 -3.37 0.02
C ALA A 45 1.44 -4.25 -0.33
N HIS A 46 1.38 -5.52 0.04
CA HIS A 46 2.42 -6.52 -0.19
C HIS A 46 1.79 -7.90 -0.42
N PRO A 47 2.55 -8.86 -0.98
CA PRO A 47 2.03 -10.21 -1.15
C PRO A 47 1.67 -10.82 0.21
N LEU A 48 0.56 -11.58 0.26
CA LEU A 48 0.04 -12.18 1.49
C LEU A 48 1.03 -13.12 2.21
N HIS A 49 1.98 -13.70 1.46
CA HIS A 49 3.01 -14.59 1.99
C HIS A 49 4.23 -13.85 2.58
N VAL A 50 4.36 -12.54 2.33
CA VAL A 50 5.42 -11.69 2.89
C VAL A 50 4.96 -11.17 4.25
N ALA A 51 5.80 -11.31 5.27
CA ALA A 51 5.51 -10.77 6.60
C ALA A 51 5.56 -9.23 6.58
N GLN A 52 4.73 -8.58 7.39
CA GLN A 52 4.63 -7.11 7.41
C GLN A 52 5.98 -6.43 7.68
N ASP A 53 6.81 -6.96 8.58
CA ASP A 53 8.14 -6.43 8.91
C ASP A 53 9.13 -6.49 7.72
N ARG A 54 8.84 -7.32 6.72
CA ARG A 54 9.64 -7.47 5.50
C ARG A 54 8.95 -6.92 4.26
N ALA A 55 7.77 -6.32 4.40
CA ALA A 55 7.00 -5.81 3.28
C ALA A 55 7.76 -4.76 2.46
N LEU A 56 8.56 -3.92 3.13
CA LEU A 56 9.38 -2.91 2.46
C LEU A 56 10.73 -3.47 1.98
N GLU A 57 11.12 -4.68 2.38
CA GLU A 57 12.33 -5.34 1.86
C GLU A 57 12.11 -6.07 0.54
N GLU A 58 10.85 -6.17 0.11
CA GLU A 58 10.38 -6.88 -1.07
C GLU A 58 9.60 -5.91 -1.98
N PRO A 59 9.26 -6.32 -3.22
CA PRO A 59 8.37 -5.53 -4.05
C PRO A 59 7.03 -5.25 -3.35
N HIS A 60 6.65 -3.98 -3.30
CA HIS A 60 5.45 -3.51 -2.61
C HIS A 60 4.77 -2.41 -3.40
N VAL A 61 3.51 -2.13 -3.05
CA VAL A 61 2.75 -1.04 -3.64
C VAL A 61 2.41 -0.03 -2.54
N MET A 62 2.77 1.22 -2.75
CA MET A 62 2.35 2.34 -1.90
C MET A 62 1.05 2.92 -2.44
N LEU A 63 0.03 3.02 -1.58
CA LEU A 63 -1.27 3.59 -1.90
C LEU A 63 -1.45 4.90 -1.16
N GLN A 64 -1.51 6.01 -1.90
CA GLN A 64 -1.79 7.33 -1.35
C GLN A 64 -3.28 7.66 -1.55
N VAL A 65 -3.98 7.85 -0.44
CA VAL A 65 -5.44 7.97 -0.42
C VAL A 65 -5.85 9.43 -0.33
N PHE A 66 -6.59 9.92 -1.31
CA PHE A 66 -7.23 11.23 -1.25
C PHE A 66 -8.57 11.06 -0.53
N THR A 67 -8.76 11.71 0.62
CA THR A 67 -9.97 11.51 1.43
C THR A 67 -10.95 12.66 1.21
N ALA A 68 -12.21 12.34 0.86
CA ALA A 68 -13.31 13.30 0.78
C ALA A 68 -13.80 13.70 2.19
N ALA A 69 -14.54 14.81 2.27
CA ALA A 69 -15.07 15.35 3.53
C ALA A 69 -16.07 14.41 4.25
N ASP A 70 -16.66 13.44 3.54
CA ASP A 70 -17.56 12.42 4.07
C ASP A 70 -16.83 11.16 4.59
N GLY A 71 -15.50 11.15 4.54
CA GLY A 71 -14.66 10.06 5.01
C GLY A 71 -14.57 8.86 4.06
N TRP A 72 -15.09 8.97 2.83
CA TRP A 72 -14.78 8.04 1.74
C TRP A 72 -13.51 8.46 1.00
N PRO A 73 -12.80 7.54 0.34
CA PRO A 73 -11.76 7.92 -0.60
C PRO A 73 -12.38 8.67 -1.79
N ASP A 74 -11.85 9.85 -2.08
CA ASP A 74 -12.08 10.67 -3.29
C ASP A 74 -11.17 10.25 -4.46
N GLY A 75 -10.59 9.06 -4.35
CA GLY A 75 -9.56 8.53 -5.24
C GLY A 75 -8.31 8.11 -4.47
N PHE A 76 -7.42 7.43 -5.18
CA PHE A 76 -6.10 7.08 -4.69
C PHE A 76 -5.17 6.80 -5.85
N SER A 77 -3.87 6.96 -5.61
CA SER A 77 -2.81 6.45 -6.47
C SER A 77 -2.19 5.22 -5.82
N ALA A 78 -1.85 4.23 -6.63
CA ALA A 78 -1.14 3.02 -6.24
C ALA A 78 0.11 2.90 -7.10
N VAL A 79 1.27 2.98 -6.46
CA VAL A 79 2.57 2.99 -7.13
C VAL A 79 3.42 1.84 -6.60
N ALA A 80 3.93 1.03 -7.52
CA ALA A 80 4.79 -0.09 -7.21
C ALA A 80 6.25 0.34 -7.06
N PHE A 81 6.89 -0.23 -6.04
CA PHE A 81 8.29 -0.02 -5.73
C PHE A 81 9.03 -1.35 -5.61
N GLU A 82 10.30 -1.34 -6.02
CA GLU A 82 11.24 -2.42 -5.77
C GLU A 82 12.42 -1.90 -4.93
N PRO A 83 12.97 -2.71 -4.03
CA PRO A 83 14.24 -2.40 -3.37
C PRO A 83 15.37 -2.35 -4.40
N ASP A 84 16.20 -1.32 -4.36
CA ASP A 84 17.29 -1.14 -5.33
C ASP A 84 18.65 -1.71 -4.87
N GLY A 85 18.67 -2.38 -3.71
CA GLY A 85 19.86 -2.95 -3.10
C GLY A 85 20.77 -1.94 -2.39
N SER A 86 20.48 -0.64 -2.44
CA SER A 86 21.20 0.42 -1.72
C SER A 86 20.58 0.78 -0.37
N GLY A 87 19.48 0.10 0.01
CA GLY A 87 18.64 0.48 1.14
C GLY A 87 17.60 1.55 0.79
N SER A 88 17.39 1.79 -0.52
CA SER A 88 16.35 2.69 -1.04
C SER A 88 15.37 1.92 -1.94
N PHE A 89 14.30 2.60 -2.31
CA PHE A 89 13.27 2.08 -3.20
C PHE A 89 13.31 2.81 -4.54
N ARG A 90 13.02 2.08 -5.60
CA ARG A 90 12.81 2.62 -6.94
C ARG A 90 11.37 2.38 -7.35
N GLU A 91 10.70 3.43 -7.80
CA GLU A 91 9.41 3.31 -8.46
C GLU A 91 9.55 2.53 -9.77
N VAL A 92 8.70 1.52 -9.97
CA VAL A 92 8.74 0.65 -11.15
C VAL A 92 7.48 0.72 -12.00
N ALA A 93 6.35 1.11 -11.43
CA ALA A 93 5.11 1.29 -12.19
C ALA A 93 4.04 2.06 -11.39
N THR A 94 3.22 2.84 -12.09
CA THR A 94 1.88 3.19 -11.59
C THR A 94 0.94 1.99 -11.82
N VAL A 95 0.40 1.44 -10.75
CA VAL A 95 -0.50 0.27 -10.76
C VAL A 95 -1.95 0.69 -10.98
N PHE A 96 -2.36 1.76 -10.32
CA PHE A 96 -3.70 2.30 -10.40
C PHE A 96 -3.67 3.79 -10.07
N GLU A 97 -4.49 4.58 -10.73
CA GLU A 97 -4.68 6.00 -10.39
C GLU A 97 -6.13 6.38 -10.64
N SER A 98 -6.73 7.08 -9.67
CA SER A 98 -8.04 7.68 -9.82
C SER A 98 -8.15 8.98 -9.03
N HIS A 99 -8.91 9.92 -9.57
CA HIS A 99 -9.18 11.22 -8.95
C HIS A 99 -10.67 11.56 -9.05
N GLY A 100 -11.25 12.06 -7.96
CA GLY A 100 -12.63 12.57 -7.94
C GLY A 100 -13.71 11.53 -8.21
N VAL A 101 -13.38 10.24 -8.09
CA VAL A 101 -14.32 9.12 -8.25
C VAL A 101 -14.57 8.51 -6.87
N PRO A 102 -15.60 8.96 -6.13
CA PRO A 102 -15.94 8.36 -4.86
C PRO A 102 -16.54 6.96 -5.07
N GLY A 103 -16.25 6.07 -4.13
CA GLY A 103 -17.10 4.90 -3.90
C GLY A 103 -16.40 3.54 -3.91
N GLU A 104 -17.15 2.56 -3.43
CA GLU A 104 -16.75 1.16 -3.22
C GLU A 104 -16.22 0.48 -4.49
N GLN A 105 -16.77 0.82 -5.66
CA GLN A 105 -16.35 0.22 -6.93
C GLN A 105 -14.91 0.61 -7.30
N MET A 106 -14.52 1.86 -7.10
CA MET A 106 -13.16 2.34 -7.39
C MET A 106 -12.15 1.69 -6.43
N VAL A 107 -12.49 1.58 -5.14
CA VAL A 107 -11.70 0.86 -4.14
C VAL A 107 -11.50 -0.61 -4.54
N THR A 108 -12.56 -1.28 -4.97
CA THR A 108 -12.50 -2.68 -5.43
C THR A 108 -11.64 -2.82 -6.68
N CYS A 109 -11.84 -1.97 -7.68
CA CYS A 109 -11.07 -2.02 -8.93
C CYS A 109 -9.57 -1.81 -8.69
N GLY A 110 -9.18 -0.84 -7.87
CA GLY A 110 -7.77 -0.63 -7.60
C GLY A 110 -7.16 -1.72 -6.71
N ALA A 111 -7.92 -2.30 -5.78
CA ALA A 111 -7.47 -3.49 -5.04
C ALA A 111 -7.21 -4.68 -5.99
N THR A 112 -8.09 -4.91 -6.97
CA THR A 112 -7.89 -5.93 -8.02
C THR A 112 -6.64 -5.63 -8.85
N ALA A 113 -6.45 -4.38 -9.29
CA ALA A 113 -5.26 -4.01 -10.06
C ALA A 113 -3.95 -4.25 -9.28
N VAL A 114 -3.96 -4.00 -7.97
CA VAL A 114 -2.84 -4.32 -7.07
C VAL A 114 -2.62 -5.83 -6.96
N ALA A 115 -3.69 -6.61 -6.81
CA ALA A 115 -3.58 -8.07 -6.79
C ALA A 115 -3.02 -8.61 -8.11
N GLU A 116 -3.52 -8.14 -9.25
CA GLU A 116 -3.02 -8.52 -10.57
C GLU A 116 -1.54 -8.18 -10.73
N TRP A 117 -1.11 -7.01 -10.25
CA TRP A 117 0.30 -6.62 -10.25
C TRP A 117 1.19 -7.63 -9.51
N PHE A 118 0.75 -8.16 -8.36
CA PHE A 118 1.49 -9.17 -7.61
C PHE A 118 1.48 -10.56 -8.25
N THR A 119 0.51 -10.86 -9.12
CA THR A 119 0.41 -12.15 -9.81
C THR A 119 1.17 -12.21 -11.12
N ASP A 120 1.37 -11.06 -11.78
CA ASP A 120 2.05 -10.99 -13.06
C ASP A 120 3.55 -11.17 -12.84
N LEU A 121 4.10 -12.30 -13.32
CA LEU A 121 5.54 -12.55 -13.41
C LEU A 121 6.16 -11.54 -14.38
N ARG A 122 6.37 -10.30 -13.92
CA ARG A 122 7.07 -9.30 -14.73
C ARG A 122 8.54 -9.67 -14.82
N PRO A 123 9.17 -9.58 -16.01
CA PRO A 123 10.62 -9.54 -16.08
C PRO A 123 11.11 -8.35 -15.23
N PRO A 124 12.21 -8.50 -14.48
CA PRO A 124 12.78 -7.41 -13.70
C PRO A 124 12.98 -6.20 -14.62
N ALA A 125 12.60 -5.01 -14.14
CA ALA A 125 12.68 -3.79 -14.92
C ALA A 125 14.08 -3.63 -15.54
N GLY A 126 14.15 -3.75 -16.87
CA GLY A 126 15.41 -3.78 -17.64
C GLY A 126 15.41 -4.58 -18.95
N ALA A 127 14.34 -5.31 -19.30
CA ALA A 127 14.22 -5.91 -20.64
C ALA A 127 13.70 -4.88 -21.64
N GLU A 128 14.58 -3.97 -22.06
CA GLU A 128 14.36 -3.13 -23.25
C GLU A 128 14.09 -4.03 -24.48
N ARG A 129 13.11 -3.63 -25.30
CA ARG A 129 12.91 -4.15 -26.65
C ARG A 129 13.27 -3.08 -27.67
#